data_AF-V5U0I6-F1
#
_entry.id   AF-V5U0I6-F1
#
_cell.length_a   1.000
_cell.length_b   1.000
_cell.length_c   1.000
_cell.angle_alpha   90.00
_cell.angle_beta   90.00
_cell.angle_gamma   90.00
#
_symmetry.space_group_name_H-M   'P 1'
#
loop_
_entity.id
_entity.type
_entity.pdbx_description
1 polymer ?
#
loop_
_entity_poly.entity_id
_entity_poly.type
_entity_poly.pdbx_seq_one_letter_code
_entity_poly.pdbx_strand_id
1 'polypeptide(L)'
;MTFTKEQLIAAAHGRIDFANMMLSDNPEPLKERTWSIELELARIALSALRERAEPVAWTDEQELRDVNELGCGYLFTVNPITPHADPRRVIKLYAEPPAPPAPPAPVVPEGLRIALSNAGIAAPESDEMLWASQQDYIQMLVTWVKDRKPFKPASVLPVDVLAALRNVAKIRLDFNDFDGDRRGMADCLGEAEEALIEVVNRRAAMIAAPGKEG
;
A
#
# COMPACT_ATOMS: atom_id res chain seq x y z
N MET A 1 11.61 -21.35 -11.57
CA MET A 1 10.42 -20.50 -11.72
C MET A 1 10.39 -19.97 -13.14
N THR A 2 9.24 -20.02 -13.81
CA THR A 2 9.03 -19.51 -15.16
C THR A 2 7.97 -18.43 -15.08
N PHE A 3 8.29 -17.21 -15.51
CA PHE A 3 7.37 -16.08 -15.54
C PHE A 3 6.72 -15.98 -16.93
N THR A 4 5.45 -15.59 -16.98
CA THR A 4 4.78 -15.27 -18.26
C THR A 4 5.22 -13.91 -18.77
N LYS A 5 5.03 -13.67 -20.07
CA LYS A 5 5.33 -12.39 -20.71
C LYS A 5 4.57 -11.24 -20.04
N GLU A 6 3.31 -11.47 -19.69
CA GLU A 6 2.42 -10.52 -19.04
C GLU A 6 2.88 -10.21 -17.62
N GLN A 7 3.32 -11.22 -16.86
CA GLN A 7 3.92 -11.04 -15.54
C GLN A 7 5.20 -10.20 -15.60
N LEU A 8 6.02 -10.40 -16.63
CA LEU A 8 7.24 -9.62 -16.84
C LEU A 8 6.93 -8.18 -17.28
N ILE A 9 5.92 -7.97 -18.12
CA ILE A 9 5.44 -6.63 -18.52
C ILE A 9 4.91 -5.86 -17.30
N ALA A 10 4.03 -6.47 -16.51
CA ALA A 10 3.48 -5.86 -15.30
C ALA A 10 4.58 -5.53 -14.28
N ALA A 11 5.56 -6.41 -14.12
CA ALA A 11 6.72 -6.15 -13.26
C ALA A 11 7.58 -4.98 -13.77
N ALA A 12 7.78 -4.87 -15.09
CA ALA A 12 8.52 -3.76 -15.68
C ALA A 12 7.80 -2.41 -15.48
N HIS A 13 6.46 -2.37 -15.65
CA HIS A 13 5.66 -1.18 -15.34
C HIS A 13 5.79 -0.77 -13.88
N GLY A 14 5.61 -1.70 -12.93
CA GLY A 14 5.75 -1.39 -11.51
C GLY A 14 7.14 -0.87 -11.13
N ARG A 15 8.19 -1.34 -11.82
CA ARG A 15 9.56 -0.88 -11.61
C ARG A 15 9.82 0.52 -12.18
N ILE A 16 9.21 0.85 -13.32
CA ILE A 16 9.21 2.21 -13.90
C ILE A 16 8.53 3.19 -12.94
N ASP A 17 7.33 2.84 -12.46
CA ASP A 17 6.56 3.71 -11.56
C ASP A 17 7.31 3.96 -10.25
N PHE A 18 7.90 2.90 -9.68
CA PHE A 18 8.71 3.00 -8.47
C PHE A 18 9.97 3.86 -8.67
N ALA A 19 10.69 3.67 -9.78
CA ALA A 19 11.88 4.48 -10.08
C ALA A 19 11.52 5.96 -10.27
N ASN A 20 10.42 6.28 -10.96
CA ASN A 20 9.93 7.64 -11.11
C ASN A 20 9.58 8.27 -9.75
N MET A 21 8.91 7.52 -8.87
CA MET A 21 8.58 7.97 -7.52
C MET A 21 9.86 8.31 -6.74
N MET A 22 10.85 7.42 -6.76
CA MET A 22 12.12 7.64 -6.04
C MET A 22 12.93 8.82 -6.61
N LEU A 23 12.84 9.08 -7.91
CA LEU A 23 13.49 10.24 -8.54
C LEU A 23 12.78 11.56 -8.23
N SER A 24 11.47 11.53 -7.95
CA SER A 24 10.69 12.73 -7.62
C SER A 24 11.02 13.32 -6.23
N ASP A 25 11.59 12.53 -5.32
CA ASP A 25 11.92 12.92 -3.94
C ASP A 25 13.32 13.59 -3.80
N ASN A 26 13.80 14.22 -4.88
CA ASN A 26 15.11 14.88 -4.97
C ASN A 26 16.26 14.09 -4.28
N PRO A 27 16.50 12.83 -4.71
CA PRO A 27 17.43 11.94 -4.05
C PRO A 27 18.88 12.43 -4.16
N GLU A 28 19.74 12.04 -3.21
CA GLU A 28 21.17 12.33 -3.30
C GLU A 28 21.79 11.80 -4.61
N PRO A 29 22.86 12.41 -5.15
CA PRO A 29 23.35 12.14 -6.51
C PRO A 29 23.63 10.67 -6.84
N LEU A 30 24.11 9.89 -5.86
CA LEU A 30 24.34 8.45 -6.05
C LEU A 30 23.04 7.65 -6.15
N LYS A 31 22.01 8.03 -5.38
CA LYS A 31 20.69 7.42 -5.44
C LYS A 31 19.97 7.84 -6.71
N GLU A 32 20.04 9.11 -7.09
CA GLU A 32 19.52 9.62 -8.37
C GLU A 32 20.08 8.82 -9.55
N ARG A 33 21.41 8.68 -9.62
CA ARG A 33 22.06 7.91 -10.69
C ARG A 33 21.60 6.44 -10.72
N THR A 34 21.43 5.83 -9.55
CA THR A 34 20.96 4.45 -9.45
C THR A 34 19.53 4.31 -9.98
N TRP A 35 18.62 5.19 -9.57
CA TRP A 35 17.23 5.15 -10.01
C TRP A 35 17.05 5.49 -11.49
N SER A 36 17.85 6.43 -12.02
CA SER A 36 17.86 6.74 -13.45
C SER A 36 18.30 5.54 -14.30
N ILE A 37 19.31 4.78 -13.85
CA ILE A 37 19.74 3.56 -14.54
C ILE A 37 18.64 2.49 -14.48
N GLU A 38 18.04 2.26 -13.32
CA GLU A 38 16.93 1.30 -13.16
C GLU A 38 15.72 1.66 -14.03
N LEU A 39 15.38 2.95 -14.14
CA LEU A 39 14.31 3.45 -14.98
C LEU A 39 14.56 3.13 -16.46
N GLU A 40 15.74 3.44 -16.97
CA GLU A 40 16.10 3.16 -18.37
C GLU A 40 16.15 1.66 -18.66
N LEU A 41 16.72 0.86 -17.75
CA LEU A 41 16.71 -0.60 -17.89
C LEU A 41 15.30 -1.17 -17.93
N ALA A 42 14.40 -0.68 -17.09
CA ALA A 42 13.01 -1.14 -17.07
C ALA A 42 12.26 -0.72 -18.35
N ARG A 43 12.52 0.47 -18.91
CA ARG A 43 11.97 0.91 -20.20
C ARG A 43 12.45 0.05 -21.36
N ILE A 44 13.75 -0.26 -21.41
CA ILE A 44 14.34 -1.14 -22.44
C ILE A 44 13.74 -2.55 -22.33
N ALA A 45 13.65 -3.10 -21.12
CA ALA A 45 13.06 -4.41 -20.89
C ALA A 45 11.59 -4.45 -21.33
N LEU A 46 10.80 -3.41 -21.00
CA LEU A 46 9.41 -3.29 -21.45
C LEU A 46 9.31 -3.22 -22.98
N SER A 47 10.17 -2.44 -23.63
CA SER A 47 10.23 -2.35 -25.10
C SER A 47 10.55 -3.71 -25.72
N ALA A 48 11.58 -4.39 -25.23
CA ALA A 48 11.99 -5.71 -25.72
C ALA A 48 10.91 -6.79 -25.50
N LEU A 49 10.19 -6.73 -24.38
CA LEU A 49 9.06 -7.62 -24.11
C LEU A 49 7.88 -7.31 -25.06
N ARG A 50 7.66 -6.05 -25.41
CA ARG A 50 6.64 -5.65 -26.40
C ARG A 50 7.04 -6.02 -27.84
N GLU A 51 8.31 -5.96 -28.19
CA GLU A 51 8.82 -6.40 -29.49
C GLU A 51 8.64 -7.92 -29.74
N ARG A 52 8.48 -8.71 -28.67
CA ARG A 52 8.02 -10.12 -28.78
C ARG A 52 6.52 -10.27 -29.03
N ALA A 53 5.77 -9.19 -29.30
CA ALA A 53 4.38 -9.28 -29.71
C ALA A 53 4.33 -9.67 -31.19
N GLU A 54 3.46 -10.61 -31.54
CA GLU A 54 3.19 -10.88 -32.94
C GLU A 54 2.48 -9.66 -33.54
N PRO A 55 2.96 -9.11 -34.66
CA PRO A 55 2.30 -7.98 -35.29
C PRO A 55 0.92 -8.42 -35.79
N VAL A 56 -0.07 -7.55 -35.60
CA VAL A 56 -1.48 -7.82 -35.95
C VAL A 56 -1.82 -7.31 -37.34
N ALA A 57 -1.12 -6.26 -37.79
CA ALA A 57 -1.24 -5.66 -39.10
C ALA A 57 0.12 -5.08 -39.51
N TRP A 58 0.24 -4.64 -40.76
CA TRP A 58 1.30 -3.75 -41.18
C TRP A 58 0.74 -2.61 -42.03
N THR A 59 1.49 -1.54 -42.15
CA THR A 59 1.19 -0.37 -42.98
C THR A 59 2.48 0.17 -43.60
N ASP A 60 2.42 1.26 -44.35
CA ASP A 60 3.60 1.90 -44.91
C ASP A 60 3.59 3.43 -44.69
N GLU A 61 4.70 4.08 -45.07
CA GLU A 61 4.88 5.52 -44.86
C GLU A 61 3.87 6.38 -45.65
N GLN A 62 3.37 5.91 -46.80
CA GLN A 62 2.39 6.64 -47.59
C GLN A 62 1.03 6.64 -46.88
N GLU A 63 0.59 5.46 -46.41
CA GLU A 63 -0.66 5.35 -45.67
C GLU A 63 -0.64 6.17 -44.37
N LEU A 64 0.50 6.25 -43.69
CA LEU A 64 0.65 7.11 -42.50
C LEU A 64 0.59 8.60 -42.83
N ARG A 65 1.11 9.03 -43.99
CA ARG A 65 0.93 10.39 -44.49
C ARG A 65 -0.53 10.69 -44.79
N ASP A 66 -1.22 9.77 -45.47
CA ASP A 66 -2.64 9.92 -45.81
C ASP A 66 -3.51 9.94 -44.54
N VAL A 67 -3.17 9.17 -43.49
CA VAL A 67 -3.83 9.26 -42.17
C VAL A 67 -3.67 10.65 -41.57
N ASN A 68 -2.47 11.25 -41.66
CA ASN A 68 -2.20 12.56 -41.10
C ASN A 68 -2.88 13.70 -41.90
N GLU A 69 -2.98 13.58 -43.22
CA GLU A 69 -3.53 14.61 -44.09
C GLU A 69 -5.05 14.50 -44.29
N LEU A 70 -5.56 13.27 -44.42
CA LEU A 70 -6.92 12.95 -44.84
C LEU A 70 -7.72 12.18 -43.78
N GLY A 71 -7.07 11.75 -42.70
CA GLY A 71 -7.71 10.99 -41.62
C GLY A 71 -7.98 9.52 -41.96
N CYS A 72 -7.41 9.00 -43.05
CA CYS A 72 -7.62 7.61 -43.46
C CYS A 72 -6.37 6.99 -44.08
N GLY A 73 -6.22 5.67 -43.93
CA GLY A 73 -5.15 4.90 -44.54
C GLY A 73 -5.43 3.40 -44.45
N TYR A 74 -4.77 2.63 -45.30
CA TYR A 74 -4.93 1.19 -45.38
C TYR A 74 -4.08 0.44 -44.34
N LEU A 75 -4.69 -0.64 -43.83
CA LEU A 75 -4.06 -1.64 -42.98
C LEU A 75 -3.98 -2.96 -43.73
N PHE A 76 -2.83 -3.60 -43.69
CA PHE A 76 -2.56 -4.83 -44.43
C PHE A 76 -2.32 -6.01 -43.49
N THR A 77 -2.64 -7.22 -43.95
CA THR A 77 -2.47 -8.45 -43.17
C THR A 77 -1.01 -8.86 -43.08
N VAL A 78 -0.56 -9.24 -41.89
CA VAL A 78 0.81 -9.69 -41.62
C VAL A 78 1.09 -11.07 -42.20
N ASN A 79 0.06 -11.91 -42.37
CA ASN A 79 0.25 -13.26 -42.86
C ASN A 79 -0.87 -13.70 -43.83
N PRO A 80 -0.58 -13.86 -45.14
CA PRO A 80 0.69 -13.53 -45.79
C PRO A 80 0.83 -12.01 -45.98
N ILE A 81 2.08 -11.52 -45.95
CA ILE A 81 2.41 -10.23 -46.55
C ILE A 81 2.17 -10.36 -48.05
N THR A 82 1.53 -9.36 -48.65
CA THR A 82 1.23 -9.33 -50.09
C THR A 82 2.51 -9.62 -50.89
N PRO A 83 2.51 -10.55 -51.86
CA PRO A 83 3.74 -10.99 -52.56
C PRO A 83 4.56 -9.88 -53.24
N HIS A 84 3.95 -8.72 -53.48
CA HIS A 84 4.55 -7.56 -54.12
C HIS A 84 4.88 -6.42 -53.15
N ALA A 85 4.69 -6.61 -51.84
CA ALA A 85 5.05 -5.60 -50.85
C ALA A 85 6.58 -5.44 -50.80
N ASP A 86 7.06 -4.20 -50.94
CA ASP A 86 8.48 -3.90 -50.70
C ASP A 86 8.78 -4.08 -49.21
N PRO A 87 9.63 -5.04 -48.81
CA PRO A 87 9.94 -5.26 -47.40
C PRO A 87 10.51 -4.02 -46.69
N ARG A 88 11.10 -3.07 -47.43
CA ARG A 88 11.62 -1.81 -46.86
C ARG A 88 10.54 -0.80 -46.48
N ARG A 89 9.33 -0.99 -47.00
CA ARG A 89 8.16 -0.13 -46.72
C ARG A 89 7.26 -0.70 -45.64
N VAL A 90 7.53 -1.90 -45.12
CA VAL A 90 6.69 -2.57 -44.13
C VAL A 90 6.93 -2.01 -42.74
N ILE A 91 5.94 -1.28 -42.22
CA ILE A 91 5.86 -0.83 -40.84
C ILE A 91 4.90 -1.76 -40.10
N LYS A 92 5.43 -2.58 -39.19
CA LYS A 92 4.63 -3.53 -38.39
C LYS A 92 3.83 -2.82 -37.31
N LEU A 93 2.55 -3.16 -37.22
CA LEU A 93 1.64 -2.66 -36.20
C LEU A 93 1.37 -3.76 -35.19
N TYR A 94 1.45 -3.40 -33.92
CA TYR A 94 1.25 -4.31 -32.80
C TYR A 94 -0.03 -3.90 -32.07
N ALA A 95 -0.82 -4.87 -31.64
CA ALA A 95 -1.93 -4.58 -30.76
C ALA A 95 -1.36 -3.98 -29.47
N GLU A 96 -1.88 -2.81 -29.10
CA GLU A 96 -1.65 -2.31 -27.75
C GLU A 96 -2.21 -3.36 -26.77
N PRO A 97 -1.42 -3.78 -25.75
CA PRO A 97 -1.96 -4.65 -24.72
C PRO A 97 -3.24 -4.03 -24.16
N PRO A 98 -4.30 -4.82 -23.92
CA PRO A 98 -5.52 -4.28 -23.34
C PRO A 98 -5.14 -3.49 -22.09
N ALA A 99 -5.58 -2.24 -22.03
CA ALA A 99 -5.36 -1.41 -20.87
C ALA A 99 -5.75 -2.23 -19.62
N PRO A 100 -4.93 -2.22 -18.55
CA PRO A 100 -5.30 -2.92 -17.35
C PRO A 100 -6.74 -2.55 -16.98
N PRO A 101 -7.56 -3.53 -16.55
CA PRO A 101 -8.96 -3.28 -16.24
C PRO A 101 -9.01 -2.05 -15.34
N ALA A 102 -9.83 -1.07 -15.74
CA ALA A 102 -10.03 0.14 -14.96
C ALA A 102 -10.26 -0.27 -13.50
N PRO A 103 -9.65 0.44 -12.53
CA PRO A 103 -9.88 0.14 -11.13
C PRO A 103 -11.40 0.03 -10.89
N PRO A 104 -11.84 -0.90 -10.03
CA PRO A 104 -13.25 -1.07 -9.74
C PRO A 104 -13.87 0.29 -9.40
N ALA A 105 -15.12 0.48 -9.83
CA ALA A 105 -15.88 1.71 -9.66
C ALA A 105 -15.63 2.31 -8.26
N PRO A 106 -15.53 3.64 -8.15
CA PRO A 106 -15.07 4.33 -6.96
C PRO A 106 -15.85 3.90 -5.71
N VAL A 107 -15.23 3.05 -4.89
CA VAL A 107 -15.76 2.69 -3.57
C VAL A 107 -15.04 3.55 -2.56
N VAL A 108 -15.72 4.58 -2.07
CA VAL A 108 -15.28 5.30 -0.87
C VAL A 108 -15.16 4.26 0.25
N PRO A 109 -14.00 4.13 0.93
CA PRO A 109 -13.87 3.22 2.05
C PRO A 109 -14.91 3.55 3.12
N GLU A 110 -15.66 2.54 3.59
CA GLU A 110 -16.76 2.68 4.56
C GLU A 110 -16.37 3.51 5.82
N GLY A 111 -15.09 3.46 6.21
CA GLY A 111 -14.57 4.20 7.37
C GLY A 111 -14.18 5.66 7.12
N LEU A 112 -14.08 6.13 5.87
CA LEU A 112 -13.50 7.44 5.56
C LEU A 112 -14.38 8.59 6.06
N ARG A 113 -15.70 8.51 5.82
CA ARG A 113 -16.65 9.52 6.29
C ARG A 113 -16.69 9.61 7.82
N ILE A 114 -16.63 8.46 8.48
CA ILE A 114 -16.59 8.37 9.96
C ILE A 114 -15.31 9.04 10.48
N ALA A 115 -14.16 8.76 9.87
CA ALA A 115 -12.89 9.37 10.25
C ALA A 115 -12.90 10.90 10.07
N LEU A 116 -13.43 11.41 8.96
CA LEU A 116 -13.58 12.85 8.70
C LEU A 116 -14.50 13.52 9.71
N SER A 117 -15.66 12.92 9.99
CA SER A 117 -16.60 13.41 11.00
C SER A 117 -15.96 13.47 12.40
N ASN A 118 -15.27 12.41 12.81
CA ASN A 118 -14.55 12.37 14.09
C ASN A 118 -13.41 13.40 14.17
N ALA A 119 -12.82 13.74 13.03
CA ALA A 119 -11.81 14.78 12.93
C ALA A 119 -12.39 16.21 12.92
N GLY A 120 -13.71 16.37 12.78
CA GLY A 120 -14.37 17.65 12.55
C GLY A 120 -14.09 18.22 11.16
N ILE A 121 -13.70 17.37 10.20
CA ILE A 121 -13.45 17.75 8.81
C ILE A 121 -14.75 17.54 8.03
N ALA A 122 -15.22 18.60 7.38
CA ALA A 122 -16.41 18.53 6.53
C ALA A 122 -16.12 17.65 5.31
N ALA A 123 -16.81 16.50 5.24
CA ALA A 123 -16.79 15.64 4.07
C ALA A 123 -17.68 16.22 2.95
N PRO A 124 -17.40 15.94 1.67
CA PRO A 124 -18.27 16.33 0.57
C PRO A 124 -19.61 15.60 0.63
N GLU A 125 -20.64 16.25 0.10
CA GLU A 125 -22.02 15.73 0.12
C GLU A 125 -22.19 14.47 -0.74
N SER A 126 -21.46 14.34 -1.85
CA SER A 126 -21.52 13.18 -2.74
C SER A 126 -20.32 12.24 -2.55
N ASP A 127 -20.57 10.94 -2.68
CA ASP A 127 -19.52 9.92 -2.66
C ASP A 127 -18.57 10.05 -3.86
N GLU A 128 -19.06 10.59 -4.98
CA GLU A 128 -18.26 10.85 -6.18
C GLU A 128 -17.23 11.96 -5.97
N MET A 129 -17.59 13.04 -5.28
CA MET A 129 -16.64 14.10 -4.90
C MET A 129 -15.67 13.63 -3.83
N LEU A 130 -16.15 12.84 -2.87
CA LEU A 130 -15.29 12.26 -1.84
C LEU A 130 -14.26 11.30 -2.43
N TRP A 131 -14.63 10.56 -3.47
CA TRP A 131 -13.69 9.78 -4.25
C TRP A 131 -12.67 10.65 -5.00
N ALA A 132 -13.14 11.64 -5.75
CA ALA A 132 -12.28 12.51 -6.57
C ALA A 132 -11.21 13.23 -5.73
N SER A 133 -11.53 13.54 -4.47
CA SER A 133 -10.63 14.22 -3.52
C SER A 133 -10.18 13.32 -2.36
N GLN A 134 -10.29 12.00 -2.49
CA GLN A 134 -10.02 11.05 -1.40
C GLN A 134 -8.60 11.23 -0.85
N GLN A 135 -7.62 11.43 -1.72
CA GLN A 135 -6.22 11.59 -1.33
C GLN A 135 -6.00 12.84 -0.48
N ASP A 136 -6.64 13.96 -0.82
CA ASP A 136 -6.53 15.21 -0.08
C ASP A 136 -7.11 15.07 1.33
N TYR A 137 -8.27 14.42 1.45
CA TYR A 137 -8.91 14.14 2.73
C TYR A 137 -8.10 13.19 3.61
N ILE A 138 -7.47 12.17 3.01
CA ILE A 138 -6.53 11.30 3.73
C ILE A 138 -5.33 12.10 4.24
N GLN A 139 -4.77 13.00 3.44
CA GLN A 139 -3.67 13.86 3.87
C GLN A 139 -4.10 14.85 4.97
N MET A 140 -5.31 15.40 4.90
CA MET A 140 -5.87 16.22 5.98
C MET A 140 -6.00 15.43 7.28
N LEU A 141 -6.46 14.18 7.22
CA LEU A 141 -6.53 13.30 8.39
C LEU A 141 -5.15 12.98 8.96
N VAL A 142 -4.18 12.66 8.10
CA VAL A 142 -2.79 12.42 8.54
C VAL A 142 -2.21 13.66 9.21
N THR A 143 -2.47 14.84 8.65
CA THR A 143 -2.04 16.13 9.21
C THR A 143 -2.72 16.40 10.55
N TRP A 144 -4.03 16.21 10.63
CA TRP A 144 -4.80 16.32 11.87
C TRP A 144 -4.29 15.37 12.95
N VAL A 145 -3.90 14.13 12.61
CA VAL A 145 -3.30 13.17 13.54
C VAL A 145 -1.92 13.65 14.01
N LYS A 146 -1.11 14.22 13.11
CA LYS A 146 0.23 14.76 13.42
C LYS A 146 0.17 16.01 14.31
N ASP A 147 -0.80 16.88 14.06
CA ASP A 147 -0.96 18.17 14.77
C ASP A 147 -1.61 18.01 16.15
N ARG A 148 -2.42 16.95 16.34
CA ARG A 148 -2.75 16.51 17.68
C ARG A 148 -1.49 15.94 18.31
N LYS A 149 -0.97 16.64 19.34
CA LYS A 149 0.07 16.15 20.28
C LYS A 149 -0.05 14.63 20.45
N PRO A 150 1.10 13.91 20.50
CA PRO A 150 1.11 12.45 20.47
C PRO A 150 0.10 11.95 21.48
N PHE A 151 -0.72 10.96 21.09
CA PHE A 151 -1.59 10.19 21.97
C PHE A 151 -1.04 10.31 23.39
N LYS A 152 -1.72 11.04 24.29
CA LYS A 152 -1.47 10.77 25.70
C LYS A 152 -1.68 9.26 25.80
N PRO A 153 -0.64 8.45 26.09
CA PRO A 153 -0.83 7.02 26.18
C PRO A 153 -2.03 6.83 27.09
N ALA A 154 -3.07 6.20 26.55
CA ALA A 154 -4.35 6.04 27.22
C ALA A 154 -4.05 5.51 28.63
N SER A 155 -4.49 6.27 29.63
CA SER A 155 -4.30 6.05 31.07
C SER A 155 -3.04 5.27 31.45
N VAL A 156 -2.03 5.98 31.97
CA VAL A 156 -0.98 5.36 32.78
C VAL A 156 -1.63 4.32 33.71
N LEU A 157 -1.38 3.03 33.46
CA LEU A 157 -1.85 1.97 34.34
C LEU A 157 -1.49 2.39 35.77
N PRO A 158 -2.45 2.41 36.72
CA PRO A 158 -2.16 2.82 38.08
C PRO A 158 -0.90 2.11 38.59
N VAL A 159 0.01 2.87 39.21
CA VAL A 159 1.37 2.40 39.54
C VAL A 159 1.34 1.09 40.33
N ASP A 160 0.32 0.91 41.17
CA ASP A 160 0.01 -0.30 41.92
C ASP A 160 -0.37 -1.50 41.03
N VAL A 161 -1.21 -1.30 40.01
CA VAL A 161 -1.56 -2.36 39.03
C VAL A 161 -0.32 -2.77 38.25
N LEU A 162 0.49 -1.81 37.81
CA LEU A 162 1.73 -2.08 37.08
C LEU A 162 2.77 -2.80 37.95
N ALA A 163 2.87 -2.45 39.24
CA ALA A 163 3.75 -3.12 40.19
C ALA A 163 3.31 -4.58 40.42
N ALA A 164 2.02 -4.83 40.61
CA ALA A 164 1.47 -6.18 40.77
C ALA A 164 1.69 -7.04 39.52
N LEU A 165 1.42 -6.49 38.32
CA LEU A 165 1.68 -7.16 37.05
C LEU A 165 3.15 -7.53 36.86
N ARG A 166 4.06 -6.60 37.18
CA ARG A 166 5.52 -6.86 37.10
C ARG A 166 5.95 -7.95 38.06
N ASN A 167 5.35 -8.03 39.25
CA ASN A 167 5.65 -9.08 40.22
C ASN A 167 5.23 -10.46 39.71
N VAL A 168 3.99 -10.60 39.21
CA VAL A 168 3.49 -11.84 38.60
C VAL A 168 4.35 -12.24 37.40
N ALA A 169 4.69 -11.29 36.52
CA ALA A 169 5.52 -11.55 35.35
C ALA A 169 6.93 -12.06 35.73
N LYS A 170 7.53 -11.48 36.79
CA LYS A 170 8.83 -11.91 37.29
C LYS A 170 8.77 -13.33 37.85
N ILE A 171 7.78 -13.65 38.70
CA ILE A 171 7.64 -14.98 39.29
C ILE A 171 7.34 -16.02 38.19
N ARG A 172 6.54 -15.69 37.17
CA ARG A 172 6.31 -16.59 36.03
C ARG A 172 7.57 -16.85 35.21
N LEU A 173 8.43 -15.85 35.05
CA LEU A 173 9.72 -16.03 34.38
C LEU A 173 10.60 -16.99 35.18
N ASP A 174 10.75 -16.72 36.48
CA ASP A 174 11.53 -17.58 37.39
C ASP A 174 10.94 -19.00 37.44
N PHE A 175 9.62 -19.16 37.41
CA PHE A 175 8.92 -20.45 37.39
C PHE A 175 9.18 -21.26 36.12
N ASN A 176 9.23 -20.59 34.95
CA ASN A 176 9.49 -21.25 33.67
C ASN A 176 10.95 -21.73 33.57
N ASP A 177 11.88 -20.99 34.15
CA ASP A 177 13.31 -21.29 34.10
C ASP A 177 13.79 -22.21 35.24
N PHE A 178 12.92 -22.53 36.21
CA PHE A 178 13.26 -23.38 37.36
C PHE A 178 13.02 -24.88 37.10
N ASP A 179 14.08 -25.67 37.27
CA ASP A 179 14.12 -27.12 37.07
C ASP A 179 13.95 -27.93 38.37
N GLY A 180 13.82 -27.26 39.52
CA GLY A 180 13.62 -27.88 40.84
C GLY A 180 12.15 -28.10 41.25
N ASP A 181 11.93 -28.41 42.53
CA ASP A 181 10.58 -28.59 43.10
C ASP A 181 9.78 -27.27 43.08
N ARG A 182 8.74 -27.22 42.26
CA ARG A 182 7.97 -26.00 41.98
C ARG A 182 6.85 -25.72 42.97
N ARG A 183 6.65 -26.55 44.00
CA ARG A 183 5.52 -26.39 44.94
C ARG A 183 5.53 -25.01 45.64
N GLY A 184 6.67 -24.63 46.22
CA GLY A 184 6.79 -23.32 46.87
C GLY A 184 6.68 -22.12 45.92
N MET A 185 7.17 -22.25 44.67
CA MET A 185 7.05 -21.20 43.67
C MET A 185 5.64 -21.08 43.10
N ALA A 186 4.91 -22.19 43.01
CA ALA A 186 3.50 -22.21 42.61
C ALA A 186 2.63 -21.50 43.66
N ASP A 187 2.90 -21.71 44.95
CA ASP A 187 2.23 -21.00 46.04
C ASP A 187 2.51 -19.49 45.95
N CYS A 188 3.78 -19.09 45.78
CA CYS A 188 4.15 -17.68 45.59
C CYS A 188 3.52 -17.04 44.34
N LEU A 189 3.35 -17.80 43.25
CA LEU A 189 2.67 -17.31 42.05
C LEU A 189 1.17 -17.12 42.31
N GLY A 190 0.53 -18.06 42.99
CA GLY A 190 -0.88 -17.96 43.37
C GLY A 190 -1.14 -16.74 44.25
N GLU A 191 -0.31 -16.50 45.26
CA GLU A 191 -0.40 -15.29 46.11
C GLU A 191 -0.24 -13.98 45.30
N ALA A 192 0.70 -13.96 44.35
CA ALA A 192 0.93 -12.79 43.50
C ALA A 192 -0.23 -12.54 42.51
N GLU A 193 -0.83 -13.60 41.98
CA GLU A 193 -2.00 -13.51 41.09
C GLU A 193 -3.25 -13.03 41.84
N GLU A 194 -3.48 -13.51 43.06
CA GLU A 194 -4.56 -13.01 43.93
C GLU A 194 -4.37 -11.53 44.29
N ALA A 195 -3.14 -11.12 44.64
CA ALA A 195 -2.83 -9.72 44.91
C ALA A 195 -3.07 -8.81 43.69
N LEU A 196 -2.81 -9.30 42.47
CA LEU A 196 -3.12 -8.58 41.24
C LEU A 196 -4.64 -8.42 41.05
N ILE A 197 -5.40 -9.49 41.27
CA ILE A 197 -6.87 -9.47 41.18
C ILE A 197 -7.46 -8.47 42.17
N GLU A 198 -6.98 -8.45 43.42
CA GLU A 198 -7.43 -7.47 44.43
C GLU A 198 -7.19 -6.03 44.00
N VAL A 199 -5.99 -5.73 43.48
CA VAL A 199 -5.61 -4.37 43.05
C VAL A 199 -6.47 -3.93 41.85
N VAL A 200 -6.69 -4.83 40.89
CA VAL A 200 -7.56 -4.55 39.74
C VAL A 200 -9.01 -4.33 40.18
N ASN A 201 -9.55 -5.17 41.06
CA ASN A 201 -10.92 -5.04 41.58
C ASN A 201 -11.11 -3.76 42.41
N ARG A 202 -10.13 -3.38 43.24
CA ARG A 202 -10.14 -2.13 44.00
C ARG A 202 -10.20 -0.91 43.07
N ARG A 203 -9.41 -0.92 42.00
CA ARG A 203 -9.41 0.15 40.99
C ARG A 203 -10.69 0.18 40.17
N ALA A 204 -11.22 -0.99 39.79
CA ALA A 204 -12.50 -1.10 39.11
C ALA A 204 -13.64 -0.53 39.98
N ALA A 205 -13.65 -0.82 41.28
CA ALA A 205 -14.62 -0.27 42.23
C ALA A 205 -14.50 1.26 42.40
N MET A 206 -13.28 1.80 42.44
CA MET A 206 -13.05 3.26 42.47
C MET A 206 -13.55 3.96 41.20
N ILE A 207 -13.44 3.32 40.04
CA ILE A 207 -13.92 3.85 38.76
C ILE A 207 -15.46 3.73 38.67
N ALA A 208 -16.04 2.67 39.24
CA ALA A 208 -17.48 2.42 39.22
C ALA A 208 -18.27 3.24 40.27
N ALA A 209 -17.62 3.80 41.29
CA ALA A 209 -18.26 4.65 42.28
C ALA A 209 -18.36 6.10 41.76
N PRO A 210 -19.56 6.62 41.41
CA PRO A 210 -19.72 8.05 41.17
C PRO A 210 -19.37 8.80 42.45
N GLY A 211 -18.58 9.86 42.33
CA GLY A 211 -18.07 10.64 43.46
C GLY A 211 -19.16 10.96 44.48
N LYS A 212 -19.02 10.41 45.70
CA LYS A 212 -19.60 11.04 46.88
C LYS A 212 -18.63 12.12 47.32
N GLU A 213 -18.69 13.27 46.67
CA GLU A 213 -18.25 14.51 47.28
C GLU A 213 -19.36 14.95 48.23
N GLY A 214 -19.02 15.03 49.52
CA GLY A 214 -19.76 15.74 50.55
C GLY A 214 -19.06 17.04 50.89
#